data_AF-A0A1E4BDN3-F1
#
_entry.id   AF-A0A1E4BDN3-F1
#
_cell.length_a   1.000
_cell.length_b   1.000
_cell.length_c   1.000
_cell.angle_alpha   90.00
_cell.angle_beta   90.00
_cell.angle_gamma   90.00
#
_symmetry.space_group_name_H-M   'P 1'
#
loop_
_entity.id
_entity.type
_entity.pdbx_description
1 polymer ?
#
loop_
_entity_poly.entity_id
_entity_poly.type
_entity_poly.pdbx_seq_one_letter_code
_entity_poly.pdbx_strand_id
1 'polypeptide(L)'
;MKESSLRVLRQGVVAGLLGYAVVAVVFAIANVAGGRSPFQTAAVLGATLFYGATDPAAVTVSAPYVFAFNGLHLVTFLGFGIIGAALVSLANKGEQLWYLALFFWMFVAVHMIGAAQVFAIPLGQILSAAAVWAAGIGAAIVMGIYLVRANPSLRAAQSW
;
A
#
# COMPACT_ATOMS: atom_id res chain seq x y z
N MET A 1 -15.37 11.50 -22.27
CA MET A 1 -14.91 11.78 -20.89
C MET A 1 -15.25 10.66 -19.89
N LYS A 2 -16.52 10.22 -19.76
CA LYS A 2 -16.91 9.14 -18.81
C LYS A 2 -16.12 7.83 -18.92
N GLU A 3 -15.83 7.36 -20.14
CA GLU A 3 -15.08 6.12 -20.36
C GLU A 3 -13.63 6.17 -19.88
N SER A 4 -13.01 7.36 -19.91
CA SER A 4 -11.65 7.58 -19.40
C SER A 4 -11.64 7.55 -17.87
N SER A 5 -12.62 8.17 -17.21
CA SER A 5 -12.75 8.17 -15.75
C SER A 5 -13.02 6.77 -15.18
N LEU A 6 -13.90 5.99 -15.82
CA LEU A 6 -14.18 4.61 -15.40
C LEU A 6 -12.95 3.71 -15.55
N ARG A 7 -12.15 3.91 -16.62
CA ARG A 7 -10.89 3.18 -16.80
C ARG A 7 -9.87 3.51 -15.71
N VAL A 8 -9.69 4.79 -15.40
CA VAL A 8 -8.81 5.25 -14.31
C VAL A 8 -9.26 4.67 -12.98
N LEU A 9 -10.55 4.71 -12.67
CA LEU A 9 -11.10 4.14 -11.45
C LEU A 9 -10.85 2.63 -11.37
N ARG A 10 -11.13 1.87 -12.45
CA ARG A 10 -10.91 0.42 -12.48
C ARG A 10 -9.44 0.05 -12.28
N GLN A 11 -8.54 0.71 -13.01
CA GLN A 11 -7.10 0.49 -12.86
C GLN A 11 -6.63 0.85 -11.45
N GLY A 12 -7.14 1.95 -10.90
CA GLY A 12 -6.82 2.39 -9.55
C GLY A 12 -7.25 1.39 -8.48
N VAL A 13 -8.48 0.88 -8.57
CA VAL A 13 -8.98 -0.16 -7.65
C VAL A 13 -8.12 -1.42 -7.73
N VAL A 14 -7.80 -1.90 -8.93
CA VAL A 14 -6.96 -3.11 -9.08
C VAL A 14 -5.55 -2.87 -8.52
N ALA A 15 -4.93 -1.72 -8.82
CA ALA A 15 -3.64 -1.37 -8.25
C ALA A 15 -3.71 -1.33 -6.71
N GLY A 16 -4.71 -0.69 -6.13
CA GLY A 16 -4.89 -0.63 -4.68
C GLY A 16 -5.03 -2.02 -4.06
N LEU A 17 -5.85 -2.90 -4.66
CA LEU A 17 -6.01 -4.28 -4.19
C LEU A 17 -4.69 -5.07 -4.22
N LEU A 18 -3.88 -4.88 -5.27
CA LEU A 18 -2.55 -5.50 -5.36
C LEU A 18 -1.61 -4.98 -4.26
N GLY A 19 -1.58 -3.68 -4.01
CA GLY A 19 -0.78 -3.10 -2.94
C GLY A 19 -1.17 -3.62 -1.56
N TYR A 20 -2.48 -3.61 -1.26
CA TYR A 20 -3.04 -4.18 -0.03
C TYR A 20 -2.64 -5.65 0.14
N ALA A 21 -2.80 -6.46 -0.92
CA ALA A 21 -2.50 -7.88 -0.89
C ALA A 21 -1.01 -8.14 -0.61
N VAL A 22 -0.11 -7.38 -1.26
CA VAL A 22 1.34 -7.50 -1.02
C VAL A 22 1.68 -7.23 0.45
N VAL A 23 1.18 -6.13 1.01
CA VAL A 23 1.45 -5.80 2.42
C VAL A 23 0.88 -6.86 3.37
N ALA A 24 -0.37 -7.28 3.15
CA ALA A 24 -1.02 -8.29 3.97
C ALA A 24 -0.25 -9.63 3.94
N VAL A 25 0.19 -10.07 2.76
CA VAL A 25 0.96 -11.30 2.60
C VAL A 25 2.34 -11.21 3.26
N VAL A 26 3.06 -10.10 3.10
CA VAL A 26 4.38 -9.93 3.73
C VAL A 26 4.27 -10.02 5.25
N PHE A 27 3.29 -9.34 5.86
CA PHE A 27 3.10 -9.41 7.31
C PHE A 27 2.58 -10.77 7.77
N ALA A 28 1.70 -11.43 7.01
CA ALA A 28 1.27 -12.78 7.31
C ALA A 28 2.45 -13.76 7.34
N ILE A 29 3.33 -13.70 6.34
CA ILE A 29 4.56 -14.51 6.28
C ILE A 29 5.48 -14.18 7.45
N ALA A 30 5.75 -12.90 7.71
CA ALA A 30 6.61 -12.47 8.82
C ALA A 30 6.08 -12.94 10.19
N ASN A 31 4.75 -12.95 10.37
CA ASN A 31 4.12 -13.44 11.59
C ASN A 31 4.30 -14.95 11.74
N VAL A 32 3.99 -15.72 10.69
CA VAL A 32 4.12 -17.19 10.72
C VAL A 32 5.58 -17.60 10.91
N ALA A 33 6.52 -16.95 10.23
CA ALA A 33 7.96 -17.18 10.39
C ALA A 33 8.45 -16.89 11.81
N GLY A 34 7.79 -15.96 12.52
CA GLY A 34 8.04 -15.65 13.93
C GLY A 34 7.23 -16.49 14.92
N GLY A 35 6.54 -17.55 14.48
CA GLY A 35 5.73 -18.42 15.35
C GLY A 35 4.41 -17.82 15.84
N ARG A 36 3.91 -16.78 15.18
CA ARG A 36 2.69 -16.05 15.52
C ARG A 36 1.57 -16.32 14.52
N SER A 37 0.34 -16.02 14.91
CA SER A 37 -0.82 -16.04 13.99
C SER A 37 -0.56 -15.12 12.79
N PRO A 38 -0.94 -15.49 11.54
CA PRO A 38 -0.76 -14.64 10.36
C PRO A 38 -1.45 -13.27 10.52
N PHE A 39 -2.50 -13.19 11.34
CA PHE A 39 -3.27 -11.98 11.60
C PHE A 39 -2.75 -11.13 12.76
N GLN A 40 -1.65 -11.52 13.43
CA GLN A 40 -1.17 -10.85 14.65
C GLN A 40 -0.90 -9.36 14.41
N THR A 41 -0.22 -9.00 13.32
CA THR A 41 0.04 -7.59 12.97
C THR A 41 -1.25 -6.80 12.81
N ALA A 42 -2.22 -7.34 12.08
CA ALA A 42 -3.50 -6.66 11.87
C ALA A 42 -4.28 -6.48 13.17
N ALA A 43 -4.25 -7.50 14.04
CA ALA A 43 -4.88 -7.42 15.36
C ALA A 43 -4.23 -6.36 16.26
N VAL A 44 -2.90 -6.34 16.35
CA VAL A 44 -2.15 -5.34 17.14
C VAL A 44 -2.44 -3.93 16.64
N LEU A 45 -2.32 -3.69 15.33
CA LEU A 45 -2.57 -2.38 14.76
C LEU A 45 -4.04 -1.96 14.94
N GLY A 46 -4.98 -2.88 14.78
CA GLY A 46 -6.40 -2.62 14.99
C GLY A 46 -6.71 -2.28 16.44
N ALA A 47 -6.20 -3.07 17.39
CA ALA A 47 -6.37 -2.84 18.82
C ALA A 47 -5.77 -1.51 19.27
N THR A 48 -4.55 -1.18 18.81
CA THR A 48 -3.88 0.08 19.16
C THR A 48 -4.56 1.29 18.54
N LEU A 49 -4.95 1.24 17.26
CA LEU A 49 -5.54 2.39 16.56
C LEU A 49 -6.99 2.67 16.95
N PHE A 50 -7.79 1.63 17.18
CA PHE A 50 -9.24 1.77 17.30
C PHE A 50 -9.79 1.40 18.69
N TYR A 51 -9.00 0.72 19.52
CA TYR A 51 -9.45 0.22 20.82
C TYR A 51 -8.54 0.64 21.99
N GLY A 52 -7.53 1.47 21.74
CA GLY A 52 -6.67 2.05 22.78
C GLY A 52 -5.74 1.06 23.47
N ALA A 53 -5.39 -0.07 22.83
CA ALA A 53 -4.45 -1.03 23.40
C ALA A 53 -3.06 -0.40 23.54
N THR A 54 -2.54 -0.38 24.77
CA THR A 54 -1.24 0.21 25.14
C THR A 54 -0.12 -0.82 25.29
N ASP A 55 -0.45 -2.09 25.52
CA ASP A 55 0.49 -3.21 25.54
C ASP A 55 0.28 -4.10 24.29
N PRO A 56 1.08 -3.91 23.23
CA PRO A 56 0.98 -4.69 22.01
C PRO A 56 1.22 -6.19 22.22
N ALA A 57 2.03 -6.57 23.22
CA ALA A 57 2.40 -7.97 23.46
C ALA A 57 1.25 -8.77 24.09
N ALA A 58 0.33 -8.10 24.79
CA ALA A 58 -0.85 -8.69 25.39
C ALA A 58 -2.04 -8.82 24.40
N VAL A 59 -1.94 -8.29 23.18
CA VAL A 59 -3.04 -8.31 22.22
C VAL A 59 -3.26 -9.73 21.68
N THR A 60 -4.46 -10.26 21.94
CA THR A 60 -4.95 -11.49 21.33
C THR A 60 -5.61 -11.21 19.98
N VAL A 61 -5.49 -12.15 19.05
CA VAL A 61 -6.14 -12.02 17.74
C VAL A 61 -7.65 -12.14 17.90
N SER A 62 -8.37 -11.09 17.53
CA SER A 62 -9.82 -11.06 17.51
C SER A 62 -10.34 -10.50 16.18
N ALA A 63 -11.50 -10.97 15.74
CA ALA A 63 -12.11 -10.50 14.50
C ALA A 63 -12.32 -8.97 14.47
N PRO A 64 -12.82 -8.30 15.53
CA PRO A 64 -12.99 -6.85 15.54
C PRO A 64 -11.68 -6.09 15.26
N TYR A 65 -10.57 -6.49 15.87
CA TYR A 65 -9.28 -5.83 15.67
C TYR A 65 -8.76 -6.03 14.25
N VAL A 66 -8.83 -7.26 13.75
CA VAL A 66 -8.34 -7.60 12.40
C VAL A 66 -9.16 -6.86 11.33
N PHE A 67 -10.49 -6.78 11.47
CA PHE A 67 -11.33 -6.08 10.51
C PHE A 67 -11.17 -4.55 10.58
N ALA A 68 -11.03 -3.97 11.78
CA ALA A 68 -10.82 -2.53 11.93
C ALA A 68 -9.56 -2.06 11.18
N PHE A 69 -8.44 -2.75 11.38
CA PHE A 69 -7.21 -2.41 10.67
C PHE A 69 -7.30 -2.69 9.17
N ASN A 70 -7.77 -3.88 8.76
CA ASN A 70 -7.82 -4.22 7.33
C ASN A 70 -8.82 -3.33 6.56
N GLY A 71 -9.88 -2.84 7.20
CA GLY A 71 -10.79 -1.86 6.61
C GLY A 71 -10.08 -0.54 6.28
N LEU A 72 -9.40 0.05 7.27
CA LEU A 72 -8.60 1.27 7.06
C LEU A 72 -7.51 1.06 6.02
N HIS A 73 -6.78 -0.05 6.14
CA HIS A 73 -5.68 -0.41 5.26
C HIS A 73 -6.14 -0.59 3.80
N LEU A 74 -7.26 -1.29 3.58
CA LEU A 74 -7.86 -1.46 2.26
C LEU A 74 -8.27 -0.12 1.65
N VAL A 75 -9.03 0.71 2.38
CA VAL A 75 -9.46 2.03 1.90
C VAL A 75 -8.26 2.91 1.54
N THR A 76 -7.22 2.88 2.36
CA THR A 76 -5.98 3.62 2.14
C THR A 76 -5.30 3.20 0.83
N PHE A 77 -5.17 1.89 0.60
CA PHE A 77 -4.57 1.36 -0.62
C PHE A 77 -5.42 1.58 -1.87
N LEU A 78 -6.74 1.51 -1.77
CA LEU A 78 -7.64 1.89 -2.87
C LEU A 78 -7.44 3.36 -3.26
N GLY A 79 -7.31 4.25 -2.27
CA GLY A 79 -6.97 5.66 -2.49
C GLY A 79 -5.64 5.82 -3.24
N PHE A 80 -4.57 5.18 -2.77
CA PHE A 80 -3.26 5.23 -3.45
C PHE A 80 -3.28 4.65 -4.86
N GLY A 81 -4.02 3.56 -5.08
CA GLY A 81 -4.19 2.99 -6.41
C GLY A 81 -4.88 3.98 -7.36
N ILE A 82 -5.96 4.63 -6.93
CA ILE A 82 -6.66 5.65 -7.71
C ILE A 82 -5.76 6.85 -8.00
N ILE A 83 -5.00 7.33 -7.02
CA ILE A 83 -4.01 8.40 -7.22
C ILE A 83 -2.97 7.98 -8.26
N GLY A 84 -2.43 6.76 -8.16
CA GLY A 84 -1.47 6.21 -9.12
C GLY A 84 -2.03 6.15 -10.54
N ALA A 85 -3.27 5.68 -10.72
CA ALA A 85 -3.93 5.65 -12.01
C ALA A 85 -4.19 7.07 -12.56
N ALA A 86 -4.50 8.04 -11.70
CA ALA A 86 -4.65 9.44 -12.08
C ALA A 86 -3.30 10.06 -12.52
N LEU A 87 -2.21 9.76 -11.82
CA LEU A 87 -0.85 10.18 -12.22
C LEU A 87 -0.45 9.59 -13.57
N VAL A 88 -0.79 8.33 -13.84
CA VAL A 88 -0.61 7.71 -15.16
C VAL A 88 -1.44 8.40 -16.24
N SER A 89 -2.69 8.74 -15.94
CA SER A 89 -3.54 9.52 -16.86
C SER A 89 -2.94 10.89 -17.16
N LEU A 90 -2.31 11.54 -16.17
CA LEU A 90 -1.59 12.80 -16.35
C LEU A 90 -0.33 12.62 -17.20
N ALA A 91 0.47 11.58 -16.95
CA ALA A 91 1.69 11.28 -17.70
C ALA A 91 1.41 11.07 -19.20
N ASN A 92 0.26 10.48 -19.56
CA ASN A 92 -0.13 10.29 -20.96
C ASN A 92 -0.48 11.60 -21.70
N LYS A 93 -0.57 12.75 -21.02
CA LYS A 93 -0.89 14.04 -21.66
C LYS A 93 0.33 14.76 -22.24
N GLY A 94 1.54 14.32 -21.94
CA GLY A 94 2.77 14.90 -22.48
C GLY A 94 4.03 14.27 -21.90
N GLU A 95 5.10 14.22 -22.70
CA GLU A 95 6.34 13.50 -22.37
C GLU A 95 7.00 14.00 -21.07
N GLN A 96 6.95 15.31 -20.80
CA GLN A 96 7.52 15.89 -19.59
C GLN A 96 6.71 15.57 -18.33
N LEU A 97 5.39 15.31 -18.46
CA LEU A 97 4.51 15.03 -17.32
C LEU A 97 4.76 13.64 -16.73
N TRP A 98 5.44 12.76 -17.45
CA TRP A 98 5.91 11.48 -16.92
C TRP A 98 6.84 11.69 -15.72
N TYR A 99 7.80 12.62 -15.81
CA TYR A 99 8.75 12.88 -14.72
C TYR A 99 8.03 13.41 -13.48
N LEU A 100 7.02 14.27 -13.70
CA LEU A 100 6.18 14.77 -12.63
C LEU A 100 5.37 13.64 -11.97
N ALA A 101 4.78 12.75 -12.77
CA ALA A 101 4.04 11.59 -12.27
C ALA A 101 4.95 10.63 -11.48
N LEU A 102 6.16 10.34 -11.98
CA LEU A 102 7.14 9.51 -11.29
C LEU A 102 7.61 10.16 -9.99
N PHE A 103 7.90 11.46 -10.01
CA PHE A 103 8.29 12.22 -8.83
C PHE A 103 7.22 12.11 -7.75
N PHE A 104 5.95 12.40 -8.07
CA PHE A 104 4.86 12.30 -7.10
C PHE A 104 4.60 10.87 -6.64
N TRP A 105 4.72 9.88 -7.53
CA TRP A 105 4.61 8.47 -7.16
C TRP A 105 5.66 8.07 -6.11
N MET A 106 6.92 8.40 -6.35
CA MET A 106 8.03 8.14 -5.42
C MET A 106 7.93 8.96 -4.15
N PHE A 107 7.58 10.25 -4.25
CA PHE A 107 7.36 11.13 -3.12
C PHE A 107 6.28 10.55 -2.20
N VAL A 108 5.10 10.22 -2.72
CA VAL A 108 4.02 9.65 -1.93
C VAL A 108 4.41 8.28 -1.36
N ALA A 109 4.98 7.39 -2.17
CA ALA A 109 5.38 6.06 -1.71
C ALA A 109 6.36 6.14 -0.53
N VAL A 110 7.46 6.89 -0.66
CA VAL A 110 8.48 7.01 0.39
C VAL A 110 7.90 7.66 1.66
N HIS A 111 7.10 8.72 1.53
CA HIS A 111 6.52 9.39 2.70
C HIS A 111 5.48 8.52 3.42
N MET A 112 4.69 7.74 2.68
CA MET A 112 3.71 6.84 3.30
C MET A 112 4.37 5.65 3.99
N ILE A 113 5.44 5.10 3.40
CA ILE A 113 6.27 4.08 4.06
C ILE A 113 6.94 4.66 5.31
N GLY A 114 7.47 5.88 5.21
CA GLY A 114 8.05 6.60 6.34
C GLY A 114 7.04 6.86 7.46
N ALA A 115 5.82 7.30 7.13
CA ALA A 115 4.74 7.50 8.09
C ALA A 115 4.34 6.17 8.77
N ALA A 116 4.21 5.09 7.99
CA ALA A 116 3.96 3.75 8.54
C ALA A 116 5.12 3.29 9.46
N GLN A 117 6.36 3.58 9.09
CA GLN A 117 7.53 3.26 9.90
C GLN A 117 7.54 4.05 11.22
N VAL A 118 7.24 5.35 11.19
CA VAL A 118 7.13 6.16 12.41
C VAL A 118 6.06 5.59 13.34
N PHE A 119 4.91 5.21 12.79
CA PHE A 119 3.84 4.56 13.55
C PHE A 119 4.26 3.18 14.12
N ALA A 120 5.13 2.46 13.41
CA ALA A 120 5.61 1.15 13.85
C ALA A 120 6.70 1.21 14.93
N ILE A 121 7.34 2.37 15.19
CA ILE A 121 8.43 2.50 16.17
C ILE A 121 8.00 2.01 17.57
N PRO A 122 6.87 2.45 18.15
CA PRO A 122 6.42 1.97 19.47
C PRO A 122 6.09 0.46 19.48
N LEU A 123 5.87 -0.12 18.30
CA LEU A 123 5.48 -1.50 18.10
C LEU A 123 6.66 -2.39 17.69
N GLY A 124 7.91 -1.90 17.79
CA GLY A 124 9.10 -2.56 17.24
C GLY A 124 9.38 -3.98 17.76
N GLN A 125 8.85 -4.34 18.93
CA GLN A 125 8.91 -5.71 19.46
C GLN A 125 8.08 -6.70 18.63
N ILE A 126 7.07 -6.20 17.91
CA ILE A 126 6.14 -7.01 17.11
C ILE A 126 6.36 -6.78 15.62
N LEU A 127 6.65 -5.54 15.23
CA LEU A 127 6.78 -5.04 13.88
C LEU A 127 8.24 -4.71 13.56
N SER A 128 8.91 -5.57 12.79
CA SER A 128 10.26 -5.25 12.32
C SER A 128 10.23 -4.13 11.30
N ALA A 129 11.15 -3.17 11.41
CA ALA A 129 11.32 -2.10 10.43
C ALA A 129 11.57 -2.66 9.02
N ALA A 130 12.39 -3.72 8.92
CA ALA A 130 12.66 -4.40 7.66
C ALA A 130 11.38 -4.90 6.98
N ALA A 131 10.45 -5.51 7.73
CA ALA A 131 9.17 -5.95 7.17
C ALA A 131 8.29 -4.77 6.70
N VAL A 132 8.26 -3.66 7.44
CA VAL A 132 7.51 -2.44 7.04
C VAL A 132 8.03 -1.90 5.71
N TRP A 133 9.36 -1.73 5.59
CA TRP A 133 9.98 -1.25 4.37
C TRP A 133 9.83 -2.23 3.21
N ALA A 134 10.06 -3.53 3.44
CA ALA A 134 9.91 -4.56 2.41
C ALA A 134 8.47 -4.64 1.88
N ALA A 135 7.47 -4.59 2.77
CA ALA A 135 6.06 -4.58 2.40
C ALA A 135 5.71 -3.33 1.59
N GLY A 136 6.13 -2.15 2.07
CA GLY A 136 5.85 -0.87 1.42
C GLY A 136 6.49 -0.74 0.03
N ILE A 137 7.77 -1.08 -0.09
CA ILE A 137 8.50 -1.07 -1.36
C ILE A 137 7.89 -2.10 -2.32
N GLY A 138 7.62 -3.31 -1.84
CA GLY A 138 6.99 -4.36 -2.63
C GLY A 138 5.64 -3.92 -3.18
N ALA A 139 4.81 -3.30 -2.35
CA ALA A 139 3.52 -2.78 -2.76
C ALA A 139 3.66 -1.68 -3.84
N ALA A 140 4.53 -0.69 -3.62
CA ALA A 140 4.78 0.37 -4.60
C ALA A 140 5.31 -0.18 -5.93
N ILE A 141 6.21 -1.17 -5.91
CA ILE A 141 6.74 -1.80 -7.13
C ILE A 141 5.61 -2.54 -7.86
N VAL A 142 4.86 -3.41 -7.18
CA VAL A 142 3.82 -4.22 -7.81
C VAL A 142 2.71 -3.34 -8.40
N MET A 143 2.27 -2.33 -7.66
CA MET A 143 1.29 -1.36 -8.13
C MET A 143 1.79 -0.59 -9.37
N GLY A 144 3.01 -0.05 -9.31
CA GLY A 144 3.62 0.69 -10.41
C GLY A 144 3.77 -0.17 -11.67
N ILE A 145 4.27 -1.39 -11.51
CA ILE A 145 4.39 -2.37 -12.60
C ILE A 145 3.03 -2.65 -13.25
N TYR A 146 1.99 -2.88 -12.45
CA TYR A 146 0.63 -3.10 -12.97
C TYR A 146 0.15 -1.88 -13.76
N LEU A 147 0.27 -0.68 -13.20
CA LEU A 147 -0.21 0.56 -13.81
C LEU A 147 0.50 0.86 -15.13
N VAL A 148 1.82 0.64 -15.21
CA VAL A 148 2.60 0.79 -16.45
C VAL A 148 2.20 -0.28 -17.48
N ARG A 149 2.04 -1.55 -17.06
CA ARG A 149 1.60 -2.63 -17.97
C ARG A 149 0.19 -2.44 -18.51
N ALA A 150 -0.70 -1.88 -17.70
CA ALA A 150 -2.07 -1.57 -18.09
C ALA A 150 -2.19 -0.36 -19.03
N ASN A 151 -1.09 0.38 -19.26
CA ASN A 151 -1.04 1.58 -20.10
C ASN A 151 0.16 1.53 -21.06
N PRO A 152 0.10 0.76 -22.16
CA PRO A 152 1.23 0.58 -23.09
C PRO A 152 1.70 1.88 -23.77
N SER A 153 0.82 2.86 -23.95
CA SER A 153 1.16 4.19 -24.52
C SER A 153 2.24 4.92 -23.71
N LEU A 154 2.27 4.70 -22.39
CA LEU A 154 3.28 5.25 -21.49
C LEU A 154 4.68 4.71 -21.78
N ARG A 155 4.78 3.48 -22.30
CA ARG A 155 6.06 2.87 -22.71
C ARG A 155 6.52 3.36 -24.07
N ALA A 156 5.58 3.54 -25.01
CA ALA A 156 5.89 3.99 -26.36
C ALA A 156 6.38 5.45 -26.40
N ALA A 157 5.86 6.31 -25.51
CA ALA A 157 6.32 7.70 -25.36
C ALA A 157 7.73 7.84 -24.73
N GLN A 158 8.39 6.72 -24.39
CA GLN A 158 9.68 6.69 -23.70
C GLN A 158 10.79 6.02 -24.50
N SER A 159 10.48 5.46 -25.69
CA SER A 159 11.50 4.97 -26.61
C SER A 159 12.08 6.15 -27.40
N TRP A 160 13.29 6.56 -27.02
CA TRP A 160 14.13 7.48 -27.79
C TRP A 160 14.78 6.74 -28.96
#